data_AF-A0A4C1WY20-F1
#
_entry.id   AF-A0A4C1WY20-F1
#
_cell.length_a   1.000
_cell.length_b   1.000
_cell.length_c   1.000
_cell.angle_alpha   90.00
_cell.angle_beta   90.00
_cell.angle_gamma   90.00
#
_symmetry.space_group_name_H-M   'P 1'
#
loop_
_entity.id
_entity.type
_entity.pdbx_description
1 polymer ?
#
loop_
_entity_poly.entity_id
_entity_poly.type
_entity_poly.pdbx_seq_one_letter_code
_entity_poly.pdbx_strand_id
1 'polypeptide(L)'
;MSFDTIASNTGARKGACVLLEEKTGHDLLWLACRHHVFEIMLSKIFTLCFGPSSSPQIPLFKRFCDIRETLPKEHYDCLNLDENALQFAKNTLESLTTTLSGENQVRDDYEELINLTMIVLNKPPAKIHWRAPGPIHHARWMAKLIYALKIFLFRNNLQAFKLTKREEKQIVRFVSFGALIYAKIWIEAPLAADAPVNDLLLWKNLRLYEVIDSEIVRGDSAKLTSEVTLEAFVTQRTLKMLSALDIKDSFLELPTDTWNDNDDYLQGKNCVKKLRVVNDTAERGVKLFEDYNTILTKNEDEKQFLLHVVEENR
;
A
#
# COMPACT_ATOMS: atom_id res chain seq x y z
N MET A 1 -10.01 -13.90 -8.23
CA MET A 1 -8.85 -13.51 -9.07
C MET A 1 -8.24 -12.24 -8.51
N SER A 2 -6.95 -12.23 -8.17
CA SER A 2 -6.24 -11.01 -7.71
C SER A 2 -5.35 -10.45 -8.82
N PHE A 3 -5.28 -9.12 -8.94
CA PHE A 3 -4.58 -8.44 -10.03
C PHE A 3 -4.28 -6.99 -9.69
N ASP A 4 -3.26 -6.39 -10.33
CA ASP A 4 -2.99 -4.95 -10.26
C ASP A 4 -3.99 -4.17 -11.10
N THR A 5 -4.37 -2.96 -10.68
CA THR A 5 -5.43 -2.17 -11.34
C THR A 5 -5.03 -1.50 -12.66
N ILE A 6 -3.88 -1.87 -13.23
CA ILE A 6 -3.42 -1.40 -14.54
C ILE A 6 -4.43 -1.74 -15.65
N ALA A 7 -4.45 -0.90 -16.69
CA ALA A 7 -5.42 -1.02 -17.78
C ALA A 7 -5.35 -2.35 -18.55
N SER A 8 -4.18 -3.00 -18.61
CA SER A 8 -4.05 -4.33 -19.22
C SER A 8 -4.80 -5.41 -18.46
N ASN A 9 -5.07 -5.22 -17.17
CA ASN A 9 -5.86 -6.15 -16.36
C ASN A 9 -7.34 -5.72 -16.35
N THR A 10 -7.61 -4.43 -16.11
CA THR A 10 -8.96 -3.90 -15.84
C THR A 10 -9.70 -3.33 -17.05
N GLY A 11 -9.07 -3.28 -18.23
CA GLY A 11 -9.64 -2.68 -19.43
C GLY A 11 -10.97 -3.32 -19.85
N ALA A 12 -12.02 -2.50 -20.01
CA ALA A 12 -13.39 -2.98 -20.19
C ALA A 12 -13.64 -3.85 -21.44
N ARG A 13 -12.74 -3.86 -22.43
CA ARG A 13 -12.87 -4.64 -23.68
C ARG A 13 -11.74 -5.64 -23.95
N LYS A 14 -10.56 -5.41 -23.35
CA LYS A 14 -9.33 -6.15 -23.64
C LYS A 14 -8.48 -6.39 -22.38
N GLY A 15 -9.04 -6.09 -21.21
CA GLY A 15 -8.39 -6.38 -19.94
C GLY A 15 -8.35 -7.89 -19.71
N ALA A 16 -7.27 -8.37 -19.12
CA ALA A 16 -7.11 -9.79 -18.79
C ALA A 16 -8.30 -10.34 -18.00
N CYS A 17 -8.88 -9.54 -17.09
CA CYS A 17 -10.04 -9.95 -16.31
C CYS A 17 -11.26 -10.27 -17.19
N VAL A 18 -11.56 -9.40 -18.17
CA VAL A 18 -12.67 -9.57 -19.12
C VAL A 18 -12.44 -10.79 -20.00
N LEU A 19 -11.22 -10.93 -20.55
CA LEU A 19 -10.87 -12.03 -21.42
C LEU A 19 -10.92 -13.39 -20.70
N LEU A 20 -10.57 -13.42 -19.42
CA LEU A 20 -10.65 -14.63 -18.61
C LEU A 20 -12.10 -15.04 -18.35
N GLU A 21 -12.98 -14.10 -18.00
CA GLU A 21 -14.42 -14.37 -17.83
C GLU A 21 -15.07 -14.85 -19.13
N GLU A 22 -14.74 -14.23 -20.27
CA GLU A 22 -15.20 -14.67 -21.59
C GLU A 22 -14.74 -16.09 -21.93
N LYS A 23 -13.49 -16.44 -21.57
CA LYS A 23 -12.90 -17.76 -21.85
C LYS A 23 -13.42 -18.86 -20.93
N THR A 24 -13.68 -18.55 -19.66
CA THR A 24 -14.22 -19.51 -18.68
C THR A 24 -15.73 -19.63 -18.77
N GLY A 25 -16.42 -18.64 -19.33
CA GLY A 25 -17.89 -18.57 -19.33
C GLY A 25 -18.48 -18.34 -17.93
N HIS A 26 -17.68 -17.85 -16.98
CA HIS A 26 -18.07 -17.64 -15.58
C HIS A 26 -17.66 -16.25 -15.11
N ASP A 27 -18.54 -15.59 -14.37
CA ASP A 27 -18.23 -14.37 -13.63
C ASP A 27 -17.13 -14.69 -12.59
N LEU A 28 -16.05 -13.92 -12.58
CA LEU A 28 -14.96 -14.09 -11.62
C LEU A 28 -15.04 -13.03 -10.52
N LEU A 29 -14.74 -13.40 -9.28
CA LEU A 29 -14.59 -12.42 -8.21
C LEU A 29 -13.28 -11.64 -8.40
N TRP A 30 -13.41 -10.33 -8.66
CA TRP A 30 -12.27 -9.42 -8.86
C TRP A 30 -11.72 -8.89 -7.53
N LEU A 31 -10.49 -9.29 -7.19
CA LEU A 31 -9.76 -8.86 -6.00
C LEU A 31 -8.62 -7.90 -6.41
N ALA A 32 -9.02 -6.71 -6.85
CA ALA A 32 -8.10 -5.65 -7.25
C ALA A 32 -7.10 -5.31 -6.14
N CYS A 33 -5.81 -5.28 -6.49
CA CYS A 33 -4.71 -5.08 -5.56
C CYS A 33 -4.76 -3.68 -4.95
N ARG A 34 -4.97 -3.64 -3.63
CA ARG A 34 -5.09 -2.41 -2.85
C ARG A 34 -3.77 -1.67 -2.73
N HIS A 35 -2.66 -2.40 -2.60
CA HIS A 35 -1.33 -1.81 -2.63
C HIS A 35 -1.10 -1.03 -3.93
N HIS A 36 -1.46 -1.58 -5.08
CA HIS A 36 -1.30 -0.87 -6.35
C HIS A 36 -2.10 0.45 -6.42
N VAL A 37 -3.32 0.47 -5.89
CA VAL A 37 -4.12 1.72 -5.78
C VAL A 37 -3.39 2.77 -4.94
N PHE A 38 -2.83 2.36 -3.80
CA PHE A 38 -2.10 3.27 -2.92
C PHE A 38 -0.73 3.69 -3.50
N GLU A 39 -0.07 2.85 -4.28
CA GLU A 39 1.13 3.25 -5.03
C GLU A 39 0.82 4.36 -6.04
N ILE A 40 -0.31 4.29 -6.75
CA ILE A 40 -0.75 5.35 -7.66
C ILE A 40 -0.97 6.66 -6.88
N MET A 41 -1.57 6.60 -5.70
CA MET A 41 -1.74 7.77 -4.83
C MET A 41 -0.38 8.36 -4.45
N LEU A 42 0.53 7.55 -3.89
CA LEU A 42 1.84 8.01 -3.44
C LEU A 42 2.68 8.55 -4.61
N SER A 43 2.55 7.97 -5.81
CA SER A 43 3.15 8.49 -7.04
C SER A 43 2.72 9.92 -7.37
N LYS A 44 1.42 10.21 -7.27
CA LYS A 44 0.88 11.55 -7.50
C LYS A 44 1.38 12.53 -6.45
N ILE A 45 1.38 12.14 -5.18
CA ILE A 45 1.91 12.98 -4.09
C ILE A 45 3.40 13.26 -4.27
N PHE A 46 4.18 12.24 -4.63
CA PHE A 46 5.59 12.43 -4.92
C PHE A 46 5.79 13.41 -6.08
N THR A 47 5.03 13.26 -7.17
CA THR A 47 5.09 14.18 -8.32
C THR A 47 4.72 15.61 -7.92
N LEU A 48 3.75 15.78 -7.03
CA LEU A 48 3.39 17.10 -6.50
C LEU A 48 4.52 17.70 -5.65
N CYS A 49 5.18 16.91 -4.81
CA CYS A 49 6.30 17.39 -3.98
C CYS A 49 7.56 17.67 -4.82
N PHE A 50 7.97 16.73 -5.66
CA PHE A 50 9.27 16.74 -6.34
C PHE A 50 9.23 17.30 -7.77
N GLY A 51 8.04 17.40 -8.36
CA GLY A 51 7.85 17.64 -9.79
C GLY A 51 7.84 16.34 -10.60
N PRO A 52 7.40 16.38 -11.87
CA PRO A 52 7.52 15.25 -12.78
C PRO A 52 9.00 14.91 -13.02
N SER A 53 9.32 13.63 -13.05
CA SER A 53 10.66 13.15 -13.38
C SER A 53 10.59 12.12 -14.49
N SER A 54 11.33 12.40 -15.57
CA SER A 54 11.58 11.47 -16.68
C SER A 54 12.86 10.64 -16.45
N SER A 55 13.63 10.96 -15.40
CA SER A 55 14.95 10.37 -15.15
C SER A 55 14.83 8.97 -14.55
N PRO A 56 15.68 8.01 -15.00
CA PRO A 56 15.75 6.66 -14.44
C PRO A 56 16.31 6.60 -13.00
N GLN A 57 16.79 7.73 -12.46
CA GLN A 57 17.22 7.83 -11.06
C GLN A 57 16.83 9.20 -10.50
N ILE A 58 16.34 9.23 -9.26
CA ILE A 58 16.08 10.47 -8.53
C ILE A 58 17.43 10.95 -7.98
N PRO A 59 17.99 12.10 -8.44
CA PRO A 59 19.36 12.52 -8.09
C PRO A 59 19.59 12.63 -6.58
N LEU A 60 18.59 13.12 -5.84
CA LEU A 60 18.62 13.20 -4.39
C LEU A 60 18.81 11.82 -3.74
N PHE A 61 18.09 10.80 -4.22
CA PHE A 61 18.18 9.45 -3.67
C PHE A 61 19.49 8.79 -4.04
N LYS A 62 20.02 9.06 -5.25
CA LYS A 62 21.35 8.61 -5.66
C LYS A 62 22.43 9.17 -4.74
N ARG A 63 22.44 10.49 -4.52
CA ARG A 63 23.38 11.15 -3.60
C ARG A 63 23.34 10.54 -2.20
N PHE A 64 22.15 10.13 -1.74
CA PHE A 64 21.99 9.46 -0.45
C PHE A 64 22.46 8.00 -0.47
N CYS A 65 22.26 7.27 -1.58
CA CYS A 65 22.83 5.92 -1.74
C CYS A 65 24.35 5.93 -1.63
N ASP A 66 25.00 6.91 -2.25
CA ASP A 66 26.46 6.97 -2.37
C ASP A 66 27.17 7.15 -1.01
N ILE A 67 26.46 7.62 0.01
CA ILE A 67 26.97 7.87 1.37
C ILE A 67 26.43 6.90 2.42
N ARG A 68 25.68 5.86 2.02
CA ARG A 68 24.89 5.02 2.95
C ARG A 68 25.72 4.32 4.03
N GLU A 69 27.00 4.07 3.76
CA GLU A 69 27.92 3.39 4.70
C GLU A 69 28.38 4.31 5.84
N THR A 70 28.22 5.63 5.68
CA THR A 70 28.67 6.64 6.67
C THR A 70 27.53 7.17 7.54
N LEU A 71 26.35 6.52 7.54
CA LEU A 71 25.18 7.01 8.28
C LEU A 71 25.41 6.92 9.80
N PRO A 72 25.30 8.03 10.56
CA PRO A 72 25.43 8.01 12.01
C PRO A 72 24.21 7.30 12.60
N LYS A 73 24.41 6.22 13.34
CA LYS A 73 23.31 5.37 13.85
C LYS A 73 22.61 5.95 15.09
N GLU A 74 23.17 7.00 15.68
CA GLU A 74 22.76 7.53 16.99
C GLU A 74 22.08 8.91 16.92
N HIS A 75 22.29 9.67 15.85
CA HIS A 75 21.74 11.02 15.70
C HIS A 75 20.77 11.05 14.53
N TYR A 76 19.50 11.31 14.82
CA TYR A 76 18.44 11.46 13.82
C TYR A 76 17.42 12.52 14.26
N ASP A 77 16.75 13.11 13.28
CA ASP A 77 15.71 14.11 13.46
C ASP A 77 14.33 13.49 13.30
N CYS A 78 13.36 13.94 14.09
CA CYS A 78 11.96 13.55 13.95
C CYS A 78 11.13 14.65 13.27
N LEU A 79 9.87 14.33 12.94
CA LEU A 79 8.88 15.34 12.56
C LEU A 79 8.53 16.22 13.75
N ASN A 80 8.45 17.53 13.49
CA ASN A 80 7.79 18.45 14.40
C ASN A 80 6.28 18.33 14.16
N LEU A 81 5.56 17.81 15.16
CA LEU A 81 4.13 17.56 15.08
C LEU A 81 3.38 18.72 15.73
N ASP A 82 2.64 19.49 14.93
CA ASP A 82 1.67 20.45 15.44
C ASP A 82 0.39 19.76 15.92
N GLU A 83 -0.56 20.53 16.46
CA GLU A 83 -1.83 20.02 16.98
C GLU A 83 -2.64 19.28 15.90
N ASN A 84 -2.60 19.74 14.65
CA ASN A 84 -3.31 19.14 13.53
C ASN A 84 -2.70 17.78 13.16
N ALA A 85 -1.38 17.67 13.14
CA ALA A 85 -0.65 16.45 12.82
C ALA A 85 -0.70 15.40 13.93
N LEU A 86 -0.85 15.83 15.19
CA LEU A 86 -0.79 14.94 16.35
C LEU A 86 -1.86 13.84 16.32
N GLN A 87 -3.08 14.16 15.88
CA GLN A 87 -4.15 13.16 15.79
C GLN A 87 -3.84 12.09 14.73
N PHE A 88 -3.31 12.49 13.57
CA PHE A 88 -2.89 11.56 12.53
C PHE A 88 -1.73 10.67 13.00
N ALA A 89 -0.76 11.27 13.69
CA ALA A 89 0.38 10.54 14.25
C ALA A 89 -0.10 9.48 15.26
N LYS A 90 -0.99 9.82 16.19
CA LYS A 90 -1.58 8.88 17.16
C LYS A 90 -2.27 7.71 16.47
N ASN A 91 -3.18 8.00 15.53
CA ASN A 91 -3.94 6.98 14.81
C ASN A 91 -3.02 6.06 13.99
N THR A 92 -1.97 6.62 13.37
CA THR A 92 -1.00 5.82 12.63
C THR A 92 -0.21 4.94 13.58
N LEU A 93 0.37 5.51 14.64
CA LEU A 93 1.16 4.77 15.63
C LEU A 93 0.39 3.62 16.28
N GLU A 94 -0.91 3.79 16.56
CA GLU A 94 -1.77 2.74 17.09
C GLU A 94 -1.90 1.56 16.12
N SER A 95 -2.18 1.83 14.84
CA SER A 95 -2.28 0.81 13.79
C SER A 95 -0.95 0.08 13.56
N LEU A 96 0.16 0.84 13.52
CA LEU A 96 1.51 0.31 13.37
C LEU A 96 1.91 -0.59 14.54
N THR A 97 1.62 -0.16 15.77
CA THR A 97 1.92 -0.94 16.99
C THR A 97 1.09 -2.23 17.04
N THR A 98 -0.18 -2.14 16.65
CA THR A 98 -1.09 -3.30 16.57
C THR A 98 -0.59 -4.34 15.57
N THR A 99 -0.10 -3.87 14.42
CA THR A 99 0.48 -4.74 13.40
C THR A 99 1.73 -5.46 13.89
N LEU A 100 2.67 -4.75 14.54
CA LEU A 100 3.90 -5.36 15.07
C LEU A 100 3.65 -6.32 16.24
N SER A 101 2.58 -6.11 17.00
CA SER A 101 2.21 -6.96 18.14
C SER A 101 1.38 -8.18 17.73
N GLY A 102 0.98 -8.28 16.46
CA GLY A 102 0.20 -9.39 15.95
C GLY A 102 1.00 -10.70 15.88
N GLU A 103 0.30 -11.82 15.82
CA GLU A 103 0.92 -13.16 15.75
C GLU A 103 1.60 -13.44 14.39
N ASN A 104 1.27 -12.66 13.37
CA ASN A 104 1.79 -12.86 12.02
C ASN A 104 3.14 -12.16 11.87
N GLN A 105 4.12 -12.88 11.30
CA GLN A 105 5.38 -12.29 10.89
C GLN A 105 5.14 -11.21 9.83
N VAL A 106 5.59 -9.99 10.12
CA VAL A 106 5.56 -8.88 9.17
C VAL A 106 6.68 -9.06 8.14
N ARG A 107 6.39 -8.76 6.87
CA ARG A 107 7.40 -8.77 5.81
C ARG A 107 8.50 -7.74 6.14
N ASP A 108 9.74 -8.09 5.85
CA ASP A 108 10.94 -7.31 6.14
C ASP A 108 10.90 -5.83 5.72
N ASP A 109 10.44 -5.54 4.51
CA ASP A 109 10.33 -4.18 3.98
C ASP A 109 9.14 -3.40 4.57
N TYR A 110 8.06 -4.08 4.95
CA TYR A 110 6.93 -3.50 5.68
C TYR A 110 7.37 -3.17 7.10
N GLU A 111 8.08 -4.08 7.77
CA GLU A 111 8.63 -3.85 9.10
C GLU A 111 9.58 -2.64 9.11
N GLU A 112 10.40 -2.50 8.06
CA GLU A 112 11.25 -1.32 7.88
C GLU A 112 10.44 -0.03 7.71
N LEU A 113 9.41 -0.03 6.87
CA LEU A 113 8.49 1.12 6.73
C LEU A 113 7.86 1.48 8.07
N ILE A 114 7.37 0.50 8.82
CA ILE A 114 6.74 0.68 10.13
C ILE A 114 7.74 1.33 11.09
N ASN A 115 8.90 0.72 11.27
CA ASN A 115 9.91 1.19 12.22
C ASN A 115 10.39 2.60 11.89
N LEU A 116 10.67 2.91 10.63
CA LEU A 116 11.07 4.25 10.20
C LEU A 116 9.96 5.28 10.44
N THR A 117 8.71 4.92 10.16
CA THR A 117 7.56 5.80 10.42
C THR A 117 7.40 6.07 11.92
N MET A 118 7.51 5.04 12.76
CA MET A 118 7.46 5.17 14.21
C MET A 118 8.55 6.09 14.76
N ILE A 119 9.78 5.97 14.26
CA ILE A 119 10.90 6.87 14.64
C ILE A 119 10.58 8.30 14.22
N VAL A 120 10.18 8.52 12.97
CA VAL A 120 9.82 9.84 12.44
C VAL A 120 8.71 10.51 13.27
N LEU A 121 7.76 9.74 13.78
CA LEU A 121 6.65 10.20 14.63
C LEU A 121 6.98 10.27 16.14
N ASN A 122 8.27 10.30 16.52
CA ASN A 122 8.73 10.41 17.91
C ASN A 122 8.36 9.22 18.82
N LYS A 123 8.19 8.02 18.28
CA LYS A 123 7.94 6.77 19.03
C LYS A 123 8.85 5.65 18.55
N PRO A 124 10.18 5.76 18.68
CA PRO A 124 11.11 4.75 18.17
C PRO A 124 10.88 3.39 18.86
N PRO A 125 11.14 2.26 18.16
CA PRO A 125 11.18 0.95 18.79
C PRO A 125 12.32 0.85 19.81
N ALA A 126 12.24 -0.12 20.73
CA ALA A 126 13.24 -0.32 21.78
C ALA A 126 14.66 -0.60 21.23
N LYS A 127 14.74 -1.24 20.06
CA LYS A 127 15.99 -1.44 19.31
C LYS A 127 15.78 -0.97 17.88
N ILE A 128 16.64 -0.06 17.43
CA ILE A 128 16.60 0.45 16.06
C ILE A 128 17.60 -0.32 15.21
N HIS A 129 17.10 -1.01 14.19
CA HIS A 129 17.91 -1.67 13.19
C HIS A 129 17.90 -0.86 11.89
N TRP A 130 19.00 -0.12 11.65
CA TRP A 130 19.19 0.62 10.40
C TRP A 130 19.56 -0.33 9.27
N ARG A 131 18.60 -0.65 8.39
CA ARG A 131 18.84 -1.42 7.18
C ARG A 131 19.47 -0.53 6.10
N ALA A 132 20.38 -1.07 5.30
CA ALA A 132 20.91 -0.34 4.15
C ALA A 132 19.79 -0.06 3.15
N PRO A 133 19.78 1.10 2.46
CA PRO A 133 18.81 1.35 1.40
C PRO A 133 18.91 0.28 0.29
N GLY A 134 17.79 -0.39 0.01
CA GLY A 134 17.68 -1.44 -1.02
C GLY A 134 17.62 -0.89 -2.45
N PRO A 135 17.65 -1.74 -3.49
CA PRO A 135 17.61 -1.30 -4.88
C PRO A 135 16.35 -0.47 -5.20
N ILE A 136 16.53 0.73 -5.77
CA ILE A 136 15.41 1.59 -6.18
C ILE A 136 14.93 1.16 -7.57
N HIS A 137 13.78 0.50 -7.63
CA HIS A 137 13.05 0.29 -8.87
C HIS A 137 11.97 1.38 -9.05
N HIS A 138 11.74 1.85 -10.27
CA HIS A 138 10.79 2.95 -10.54
C HIS A 138 9.36 2.69 -10.09
N ALA A 139 8.91 1.44 -10.22
CA ALA A 139 7.54 1.04 -9.92
C ALA A 139 7.26 0.92 -8.42
N ARG A 140 8.27 0.71 -7.56
CA ARG A 140 8.06 0.43 -6.13
C ARG A 140 8.01 1.73 -5.33
N TRP A 141 6.80 2.24 -5.09
CA TRP A 141 6.61 3.55 -4.45
C TRP A 141 6.85 3.50 -2.94
N MET A 142 6.54 2.39 -2.28
CA MET A 142 6.89 2.19 -0.87
C MET A 142 8.40 2.32 -0.62
N ALA A 143 9.23 1.74 -1.50
CA ALA A 143 10.69 1.85 -1.39
C ALA A 143 11.16 3.31 -1.45
N LYS A 144 10.56 4.13 -2.32
CA LYS A 144 10.85 5.58 -2.39
C LYS A 144 10.46 6.32 -1.11
N LEU A 145 9.37 5.91 -0.45
CA LEU A 145 9.01 6.45 0.86
C LEU A 145 10.03 6.06 1.94
N ILE A 146 10.47 4.80 1.99
CA ILE A 146 11.55 4.35 2.90
C ILE A 146 12.81 5.19 2.71
N TYR A 147 13.19 5.47 1.45
CA TYR A 147 14.30 6.36 1.14
C TYR A 147 14.10 7.79 1.65
N ALA A 148 12.93 8.37 1.40
CA ALA A 148 12.61 9.72 1.87
C ALA A 148 12.61 9.81 3.40
N LEU A 149 12.08 8.80 4.10
CA LEU A 149 12.12 8.70 5.56
C LEU A 149 13.56 8.71 6.08
N LYS A 150 14.46 7.90 5.50
CA LYS A 150 15.87 7.89 5.90
C LYS A 150 16.57 9.22 5.62
N ILE A 151 16.35 9.78 4.43
CA ILE A 151 16.91 11.10 4.07
C ILE A 151 16.45 12.16 5.07
N PHE A 152 15.16 12.16 5.42
CA PHE A 152 14.61 13.04 6.43
C PHE A 152 15.31 12.83 7.77
N LEU A 153 15.32 11.60 8.30
CA LEU A 153 15.90 11.28 9.61
C LEU A 153 17.35 11.74 9.75
N PHE A 154 18.16 11.65 8.68
CA PHE A 154 19.59 11.99 8.73
C PHE A 154 19.96 13.35 8.11
N ARG A 155 18.98 14.18 7.75
CA ARG A 155 19.18 15.41 6.96
C ARG A 155 20.17 16.40 7.56
N ASN A 156 20.23 16.50 8.89
CA ASN A 156 21.14 17.43 9.59
C ASN A 156 22.45 16.79 10.06
N ASN A 157 22.57 15.47 9.98
CA ASN A 157 23.64 14.72 10.65
C ASN A 157 24.74 14.24 9.69
N LEU A 158 24.69 14.66 8.42
CA LEU A 158 25.62 14.19 7.38
C LEU A 158 26.40 15.35 6.76
N GLN A 159 27.68 15.47 7.12
CA GLN A 159 28.55 16.52 6.53
C GLN A 159 28.69 16.37 5.00
N ALA A 160 28.76 15.13 4.50
CA ALA A 160 28.88 14.81 3.08
C ALA A 160 27.56 14.93 2.30
N PHE A 161 26.43 15.19 2.97
CA PHE A 161 25.12 15.25 2.35
C PHE A 161 24.27 16.36 2.92
N LYS A 162 24.27 17.48 2.18
CA LYS A 162 23.48 18.65 2.51
C LYS A 162 22.31 18.77 1.55
N LEU A 163 21.11 18.83 2.09
CA LEU A 163 19.93 19.16 1.32
C LEU A 163 19.96 20.63 0.94
N THR A 164 19.56 20.95 -0.27
CA THR A 164 19.15 22.33 -0.58
C THR A 164 17.87 22.65 0.18
N LYS A 165 17.59 23.94 0.43
CA LYS A 165 16.31 24.37 1.05
C LYS A 165 15.09 23.83 0.31
N ARG A 166 15.19 23.69 -1.02
CA ARG A 166 14.15 23.11 -1.85
C ARG A 166 13.99 21.62 -1.55
N GLU A 167 15.07 20.84 -1.63
CA GLU A 167 15.05 19.39 -1.36
C GLU A 167 14.53 19.10 0.05
N GLU A 168 14.95 19.88 1.04
CA GLU A 168 14.47 19.75 2.42
C GLU A 168 12.95 19.97 2.50
N LYS A 169 12.43 21.07 1.92
CA LYS A 169 10.98 21.32 1.88
C LYS A 169 10.22 20.17 1.20
N GLN A 170 10.75 19.63 0.11
CA GLN A 170 10.13 18.53 -0.64
C GLN A 170 10.12 17.23 0.17
N ILE A 171 11.23 16.91 0.84
CA ILE A 171 11.36 15.73 1.70
C ILE A 171 10.45 15.83 2.91
N VAL A 172 10.47 16.96 3.63
CA VAL A 172 9.59 17.18 4.80
C VAL A 172 8.13 16.99 4.40
N ARG A 173 7.70 17.63 3.31
CA ARG A 173 6.33 17.54 2.81
C ARG A 173 5.91 16.11 2.46
N PHE A 174 6.75 15.38 1.71
CA PHE A 174 6.47 14.01 1.31
C PHE A 174 6.50 13.02 2.48
N VAL A 175 7.44 13.20 3.42
CA VAL A 175 7.55 12.39 4.63
C VAL A 175 6.38 12.65 5.58
N SER A 176 5.93 13.89 5.74
CA SER A 176 4.73 14.19 6.52
C SER A 176 3.52 13.41 6.01
N PHE A 177 3.24 13.44 4.72
CA PHE A 177 2.13 12.66 4.15
C PHE A 177 2.35 11.16 4.30
N GLY A 178 3.57 10.70 4.02
CA GLY A 178 3.97 9.30 4.15
C GLY A 178 3.74 8.74 5.56
N ALA A 179 4.17 9.48 6.58
CA ALA A 179 4.12 9.08 7.97
C ALA A 179 2.73 9.28 8.61
N LEU A 180 1.99 10.33 8.23
CA LEU A 180 0.71 10.67 8.87
C LEU A 180 -0.50 9.98 8.22
N ILE A 181 -0.39 9.57 6.95
CA ILE A 181 -1.51 8.99 6.17
C ILE A 181 -1.11 7.64 5.56
N TYR A 182 -0.07 7.64 4.73
CA TYR A 182 0.20 6.52 3.82
C TYR A 182 0.59 5.23 4.54
N ALA A 183 1.47 5.30 5.54
CA ALA A 183 1.99 4.10 6.22
C ALA A 183 0.86 3.25 6.82
N LYS A 184 -0.13 3.90 7.46
CA LYS A 184 -1.30 3.22 8.01
C LYS A 184 -2.09 2.47 6.92
N ILE A 185 -2.53 3.18 5.88
CA ILE A 185 -3.36 2.59 4.83
C ILE A 185 -2.62 1.49 4.06
N TRP A 186 -1.29 1.60 3.92
CA TRP A 186 -0.47 0.59 3.26
C TRP A 186 -0.44 -0.72 4.04
N ILE A 187 -0.24 -0.63 5.36
CA ILE A 187 -0.16 -1.79 6.24
C ILE A 187 -1.53 -2.45 6.44
N GLU A 188 -2.61 -1.67 6.44
CA GLU A 188 -3.98 -2.18 6.53
C GLU A 188 -4.55 -2.67 5.19
N ALA A 189 -3.88 -2.38 4.06
CA ALA A 189 -4.34 -2.77 2.72
C ALA A 189 -4.67 -4.27 2.55
N PRO A 190 -3.94 -5.23 3.17
CA PRO A 190 -4.27 -6.65 3.08
C PRO A 190 -5.59 -7.05 3.76
N LEU A 191 -6.15 -6.22 4.65
CA LEU A 191 -7.37 -6.50 5.41
C LEU A 191 -8.60 -6.33 4.51
N ALA A 192 -8.95 -7.37 3.76
CA ALA A 192 -10.04 -7.33 2.79
C ALA A 192 -11.39 -6.92 3.39
N ALA A 193 -11.71 -7.45 4.58
CA ALA A 193 -12.95 -7.13 5.28
C ALA A 193 -13.05 -5.65 5.68
N ASP A 194 -11.91 -5.01 5.94
CA ASP A 194 -11.85 -3.62 6.37
C ASP A 194 -11.60 -2.66 5.20
N ALA A 195 -11.38 -3.17 3.98
CA ALA A 195 -11.07 -2.34 2.81
C ALA A 195 -12.10 -1.22 2.56
N PRO A 196 -13.44 -1.45 2.64
CA PRO A 196 -14.42 -0.38 2.44
C PRO A 196 -14.33 0.72 3.50
N VAL A 197 -14.22 0.35 4.79
CA VAL A 197 -14.11 1.34 5.87
C VAL A 197 -12.78 2.09 5.79
N ASN A 198 -11.70 1.41 5.42
CA ASN A 198 -10.39 2.02 5.24
C ASN A 198 -10.38 3.05 4.10
N ASP A 199 -11.11 2.82 3.01
CA ASP A 199 -11.28 3.82 1.93
C ASP A 199 -12.02 5.07 2.41
N LEU A 200 -13.12 4.89 3.13
CA LEU A 200 -13.91 6.01 3.65
C LEU A 200 -13.11 6.81 4.68
N LEU A 201 -12.38 6.12 5.55
CA LEU A 201 -11.48 6.75 6.52
C LEU A 201 -10.33 7.48 5.82
N LEU A 202 -9.74 6.89 4.77
CA LEU A 202 -8.72 7.57 3.97
C LEU A 202 -9.28 8.85 3.32
N TRP A 203 -10.47 8.79 2.72
CA TRP A 203 -11.12 9.97 2.15
C TRP A 203 -11.35 11.06 3.19
N LYS A 204 -11.88 10.69 4.37
CA LYS A 204 -12.07 11.62 5.51
C LYS A 204 -10.75 12.20 5.98
N ASN A 205 -9.72 11.37 6.13
CA ASN A 205 -8.39 11.77 6.59
C ASN A 205 -7.73 12.71 5.58
N LEU A 206 -7.89 12.49 4.27
CA LEU A 206 -7.40 13.41 3.24
C LEU A 206 -8.08 14.79 3.36
N ARG A 207 -9.39 14.85 3.63
CA ARG A 207 -10.08 16.14 3.88
C ARG A 207 -9.55 16.84 5.11
N LEU A 208 -9.34 16.11 6.21
CA LEU A 208 -8.77 16.68 7.43
C LEU A 208 -7.31 17.12 7.23
N TYR A 209 -6.55 16.43 6.38
CA TYR A 209 -5.16 16.76 6.06
C TYR A 209 -5.01 18.06 5.25
N GLU A 210 -6.10 18.60 4.69
CA GLU A 210 -6.10 19.86 3.92
C GLU A 210 -5.59 21.05 4.75
N VAL A 211 -5.78 21.02 6.08
CA VAL A 211 -5.25 22.04 7.00
C VAL A 211 -3.73 22.01 7.10
N ILE A 212 -3.11 20.84 6.87
CA ILE A 212 -1.66 20.65 6.90
C ILE A 212 -1.08 20.96 5.52
N ASP A 213 -1.73 20.47 4.45
CA ASP A 213 -1.28 20.67 3.08
C ASP A 213 -2.46 20.65 2.09
N SER A 214 -2.98 21.84 1.79
CA SER A 214 -4.14 21.99 0.89
C SER A 214 -3.86 21.66 -0.57
N GLU A 215 -2.60 21.68 -1.01
CA GLU A 215 -2.23 21.33 -2.38
C GLU A 215 -2.27 19.81 -2.60
N ILE A 216 -1.91 19.02 -1.59
CA ILE A 216 -1.99 17.54 -1.64
C ILE A 216 -3.44 17.08 -1.84
N VAL A 217 -4.40 17.79 -1.26
CA VAL A 217 -5.83 17.42 -1.26
C VAL A 217 -6.58 17.98 -2.47
N ARG A 218 -6.05 19.01 -3.13
CA ARG A 218 -6.71 19.79 -4.21
C ARG A 218 -6.97 19.03 -5.53
N GLY A 219 -6.59 17.76 -5.66
CA GLY A 219 -7.01 16.93 -6.79
C GLY A 219 -8.53 16.75 -6.81
N ASP A 220 -9.12 16.44 -7.97
CA ASP A 220 -10.56 16.16 -8.19
C ASP A 220 -11.05 15.02 -7.28
N SER A 221 -11.22 15.36 -6.02
CA SER A 221 -11.87 14.59 -5.00
C SER A 221 -13.36 14.84 -5.25
N ALA A 222 -13.94 14.01 -6.12
CA ALA A 222 -15.38 13.93 -6.30
C ALA A 222 -16.02 14.06 -4.91
N LYS A 223 -16.87 15.08 -4.77
CA LYS A 223 -17.54 15.37 -3.50
C LYS A 223 -18.42 14.16 -3.20
N LEU A 224 -18.04 13.30 -2.24
CA LEU A 224 -19.08 12.65 -1.44
C LEU A 224 -19.83 13.83 -0.82
N THR A 225 -21.02 14.09 -1.34
CA THR A 225 -21.91 15.10 -0.79
C THR A 225 -22.30 14.62 0.61
N SER A 226 -22.79 15.53 1.46
CA SER A 226 -23.33 15.22 2.79
C SER A 226 -24.52 14.25 2.77
N GLU A 227 -24.91 13.73 1.61
CA GLU A 227 -26.09 12.91 1.35
C GLU A 227 -25.75 11.46 1.01
N VAL A 228 -24.47 11.07 0.94
CA VAL A 228 -24.10 9.67 0.65
C VAL A 228 -24.18 8.84 1.93
N THR A 229 -25.19 7.97 2.01
CA THR A 229 -25.37 6.97 3.05
C THR A 229 -24.56 5.69 2.74
N LEU A 230 -24.25 4.87 3.75
CA LEU A 230 -23.48 3.63 3.55
C LEU A 230 -24.19 2.63 2.62
N GLU A 231 -25.52 2.63 2.61
CA GLU A 231 -26.35 1.85 1.68
C GLU A 231 -26.04 2.15 0.21
N ALA A 232 -25.58 3.36 -0.14
CA ALA A 232 -25.21 3.72 -1.51
C ALA A 232 -24.02 2.90 -2.04
N PHE A 233 -23.24 2.27 -1.16
CA PHE A 233 -22.14 1.38 -1.51
C PHE A 233 -22.57 -0.09 -1.64
N VAL A 234 -23.80 -0.44 -1.23
CA VAL A 234 -24.38 -1.76 -1.44
C VAL A 234 -25.03 -1.78 -2.82
N THR A 235 -24.42 -2.53 -3.75
CA THR A 235 -24.86 -2.58 -5.14
C THR A 235 -25.11 -4.01 -5.60
N GLN A 236 -25.58 -4.19 -6.83
CA GLN A 236 -25.67 -5.53 -7.44
C GLN A 236 -24.32 -6.29 -7.41
N ARG A 237 -23.18 -5.57 -7.42
CA ARG A 237 -21.86 -6.21 -7.28
C ARG A 237 -21.65 -6.80 -5.89
N THR A 238 -22.20 -6.18 -4.84
CA THR A 238 -22.18 -6.71 -3.47
C THR A 238 -22.94 -8.03 -3.41
N LEU A 239 -24.15 -8.10 -3.98
CA LEU A 239 -24.95 -9.32 -4.01
C LEU A 239 -24.27 -10.44 -4.81
N LYS A 240 -23.66 -10.11 -5.97
CA LYS A 240 -22.85 -11.06 -6.74
C LYS A 240 -21.67 -11.60 -5.93
N MET A 241 -20.99 -10.75 -5.16
CA MET A 241 -19.90 -11.19 -4.28
C MET A 241 -20.38 -12.15 -3.20
N LEU A 242 -21.50 -11.83 -2.51
CA LEU A 242 -22.07 -12.69 -1.47
C LEU A 242 -22.43 -14.06 -2.05
N SER A 243 -23.11 -14.09 -3.20
CA SER A 243 -23.44 -15.33 -3.91
C SER A 243 -22.19 -16.12 -4.33
N ALA A 244 -21.16 -15.46 -4.88
CA ALA A 244 -19.92 -16.13 -5.28
C ALA A 244 -19.11 -16.71 -4.11
N LEU A 245 -19.34 -16.21 -2.89
CA LEU A 245 -18.70 -16.68 -1.66
C LEU A 245 -19.59 -17.61 -0.83
N ASP A 246 -20.77 -17.98 -1.35
CA ASP A 246 -21.80 -18.77 -0.65
C ASP A 246 -22.20 -18.15 0.71
N ILE A 247 -22.32 -16.83 0.73
CA ILE A 247 -22.77 -16.06 1.90
C ILE A 247 -24.24 -15.73 1.71
N LYS A 248 -25.10 -16.17 2.64
CA LYS A 248 -26.51 -15.78 2.66
C LYS A 248 -26.64 -14.29 2.94
N ASP A 249 -27.52 -13.62 2.22
CA ASP A 249 -27.73 -12.16 2.27
C ASP A 249 -28.95 -11.75 3.10
N SER A 250 -29.70 -12.69 3.67
CA SER A 250 -30.90 -12.43 4.50
C SER A 250 -30.64 -11.50 5.69
N PHE A 251 -29.41 -11.49 6.23
CA PHE A 251 -29.04 -10.58 7.31
C PHE A 251 -29.09 -9.10 6.88
N LEU A 252 -29.02 -8.78 5.57
CA LEU A 252 -29.14 -7.40 5.06
C LEU A 252 -30.52 -6.79 5.34
N GLU A 253 -31.55 -7.61 5.56
CA GLU A 253 -32.90 -7.17 5.91
C GLU A 253 -33.08 -6.93 7.41
N LEU A 254 -32.10 -7.34 8.23
CA LEU A 254 -32.14 -7.19 9.68
C LEU A 254 -31.47 -5.87 10.13
N PRO A 255 -31.88 -5.29 11.27
CA PRO A 255 -31.20 -4.15 11.88
C PRO A 255 -29.71 -4.43 12.12
N THR A 256 -28.83 -3.48 11.77
CA THR A 256 -27.36 -3.67 11.81
C THR A 256 -26.78 -3.98 13.19
N ASP A 257 -27.47 -3.57 14.25
CA ASP A 257 -27.11 -3.86 15.64
C ASP A 257 -27.29 -5.34 16.00
N THR A 258 -28.19 -6.07 15.31
CA THR A 258 -28.42 -7.51 15.50
C THR A 258 -27.44 -8.39 14.73
N TRP A 259 -26.66 -7.82 13.81
CA TRP A 259 -25.81 -8.62 12.91
C TRP A 259 -24.76 -9.43 13.65
N ASN A 260 -24.21 -8.91 14.77
CA ASN A 260 -23.19 -9.64 15.53
C ASN A 260 -23.72 -10.90 16.24
N ASP A 261 -25.05 -11.07 16.32
CA ASP A 261 -25.71 -12.27 16.85
C ASP A 261 -26.24 -13.19 15.72
N ASN A 262 -26.09 -12.79 14.45
CA ASN A 262 -26.55 -13.55 13.30
C ASN A 262 -25.46 -14.49 12.76
N ASP A 263 -25.74 -15.79 12.75
CA ASP A 263 -24.79 -16.83 12.32
C ASP A 263 -24.34 -16.67 10.85
N ASP A 264 -25.26 -16.36 9.94
CA ASP A 264 -24.95 -16.18 8.52
C ASP A 264 -24.00 -14.98 8.30
N TYR A 265 -24.23 -13.88 9.01
CA TYR A 265 -23.33 -12.73 9.02
C TYR A 265 -21.95 -13.08 9.60
N LEU A 266 -21.89 -13.78 10.73
CA LEU A 266 -20.63 -14.17 11.36
C LEU A 266 -19.83 -15.12 10.45
N GLN A 267 -20.49 -16.06 9.80
CA GLN A 267 -19.88 -16.94 8.79
C GLN A 267 -19.35 -16.13 7.61
N GLY A 268 -20.18 -15.25 7.03
CA GLY A 268 -19.79 -14.39 5.91
C GLY A 268 -18.62 -13.47 6.24
N LYS A 269 -18.65 -12.83 7.42
CA LYS A 269 -17.57 -12.00 7.97
C LYS A 269 -16.28 -12.79 8.07
N ASN A 270 -16.32 -14.02 8.57
CA ASN A 270 -15.16 -14.90 8.67
C ASN A 270 -14.63 -15.33 7.29
N CYS A 271 -15.51 -15.54 6.31
CA CYS A 271 -15.12 -15.82 4.92
C CYS A 271 -14.37 -14.63 4.32
N VAL A 272 -14.95 -13.42 4.38
CA VAL A 272 -14.35 -12.20 3.83
C VAL A 272 -13.04 -11.84 4.54
N LYS A 273 -12.92 -12.04 5.86
CA LYS A 273 -11.67 -11.83 6.62
C LYS A 273 -10.50 -12.68 6.12
N LYS A 274 -10.78 -13.85 5.54
CA LYS A 274 -9.75 -14.76 4.99
C LYS A 274 -9.34 -14.38 3.56
N LEU A 275 -10.10 -13.52 2.88
CA LEU A 275 -9.71 -13.00 1.57
C LEU A 275 -8.48 -12.11 1.71
N ARG A 276 -7.55 -12.24 0.77
CA ARG A 276 -6.42 -11.32 0.62
C ARG A 276 -6.64 -10.49 -0.63
N VAL A 277 -6.72 -9.17 -0.46
CA VAL A 277 -6.91 -8.18 -1.55
C VAL A 277 -5.59 -7.50 -1.94
N VAL A 278 -4.49 -8.22 -1.74
CA VAL A 278 -3.14 -7.80 -2.10
C VAL A 278 -2.49 -8.90 -2.93
N ASN A 279 -1.77 -8.50 -3.97
CA ASN A 279 -1.20 -9.41 -4.95
C ASN A 279 0.19 -9.96 -4.55
N ASP A 280 0.61 -9.68 -3.32
CA ASP A 280 1.89 -10.05 -2.72
C ASP A 280 2.34 -11.50 -2.95
N THR A 281 1.39 -12.45 -2.96
CA THR A 281 1.70 -13.86 -3.21
C THR A 281 1.88 -14.15 -4.69
N ALA A 282 1.07 -13.57 -5.58
CA ALA A 282 1.25 -13.78 -7.01
C ALA A 282 2.51 -13.06 -7.52
N GLU A 283 2.81 -11.86 -7.01
CA GLU A 283 4.06 -11.16 -7.33
C GLU A 283 5.29 -12.00 -6.94
N ARG A 284 5.28 -12.63 -5.77
CA ARG A 284 6.34 -13.56 -5.36
C ARG A 284 6.40 -14.80 -6.23
N GLY A 285 5.25 -15.35 -6.62
CA GLY A 285 5.18 -16.51 -7.52
C GLY A 285 5.75 -16.19 -8.91
N VAL A 286 5.36 -15.05 -9.48
CA VAL A 286 5.90 -14.55 -10.76
C VAL A 286 7.39 -14.31 -10.63
N LYS A 287 7.85 -13.61 -9.58
CA LYS A 287 9.28 -13.34 -9.39
C LYS A 287 10.10 -14.62 -9.21
N LEU A 288 9.61 -15.57 -8.41
CA LEU A 288 10.23 -16.87 -8.25
C LEU A 288 10.34 -17.60 -9.60
N PHE A 289 9.27 -17.55 -10.39
CA PHE A 289 9.22 -18.18 -11.70
C PHE A 289 10.14 -17.49 -12.73
N GLU A 290 10.20 -16.16 -12.73
CA GLU A 290 11.15 -15.37 -13.53
C GLU A 290 12.59 -15.72 -13.16
N ASP A 291 12.92 -15.73 -11.87
CA ASP A 291 14.27 -16.06 -11.39
C ASP A 291 14.63 -17.50 -11.75
N TYR A 292 13.73 -18.45 -11.52
CA TYR A 292 13.89 -19.86 -11.91
C TYR A 292 14.16 -20.01 -13.41
N ASN A 293 13.39 -19.32 -14.25
CA ASN A 293 13.58 -19.34 -15.69
C ASN A 293 14.92 -18.76 -16.13
N THR A 294 15.41 -17.72 -15.45
CA THR A 294 16.73 -17.13 -15.79
C THR A 294 17.91 -17.98 -15.35
N ILE A 295 17.73 -18.86 -14.36
CA ILE A 295 18.79 -19.72 -13.82
C ILE A 295 19.03 -20.94 -14.72
N LEU A 296 17.97 -21.57 -15.23
CA LEU A 296 18.10 -22.85 -15.94
C LEU A 296 18.46 -22.70 -17.41
N THR A 297 17.76 -21.85 -18.15
CA THR A 297 17.97 -21.73 -19.59
C THR A 297 17.50 -20.39 -20.15
N LYS A 298 18.22 -19.90 -21.17
CA LYS A 298 17.82 -18.72 -21.95
C LYS A 298 17.06 -19.10 -23.23
N ASN A 299 16.94 -20.39 -23.53
CA ASN A 299 16.24 -20.90 -24.70
C ASN A 299 14.73 -20.97 -24.43
N GLU A 300 13.91 -20.32 -25.27
CA GLU A 300 12.45 -20.28 -25.09
C GLU A 300 11.77 -21.65 -25.27
N ASP A 301 12.29 -22.51 -26.15
CA ASP A 301 11.70 -23.85 -26.36
C ASP A 301 11.91 -24.73 -25.12
N GLU A 302 13.07 -24.60 -24.47
CA GLU A 302 13.36 -25.30 -23.21
C GLU A 302 12.55 -24.74 -22.04
N LYS A 303 12.25 -23.42 -22.03
CA LYS A 303 11.35 -22.83 -21.04
C LYS A 303 9.92 -23.35 -21.16
N GLN A 304 9.39 -23.43 -22.38
CA GLN A 304 8.09 -24.03 -22.67
C GLN A 304 8.03 -25.49 -22.22
N PHE A 305 9.08 -26.27 -22.51
CA PHE A 305 9.16 -27.66 -22.05
C PHE A 305 9.20 -27.78 -20.53
N LEU A 306 10.02 -26.98 -19.84
CA LEU A 306 10.10 -26.97 -18.37
C LEU A 306 8.76 -26.59 -17.72
N LEU A 307 8.03 -25.64 -18.32
CA LEU A 307 6.67 -25.28 -17.90
C LEU A 307 5.72 -26.47 -17.94
N HIS A 308 5.72 -27.21 -19.04
CA HIS A 308 4.91 -28.42 -19.18
C HIS A 308 5.29 -29.49 -18.15
N VAL A 309 6.59 -29.72 -17.91
CA VAL A 309 7.05 -30.69 -16.91
C VAL A 309 6.60 -30.29 -15.50
N VAL A 310 6.70 -29.00 -15.14
CA VAL A 310 6.24 -28.52 -13.82
C VAL A 310 4.73 -28.66 -13.67
N GLU A 311 3.95 -28.41 -14.73
CA GLU A 311 2.50 -28.58 -14.73
C GLU A 311 2.08 -30.05 -14.61
N GLU A 312 2.77 -30.97 -15.29
CA GLU A 312 2.52 -32.41 -15.21
C GLU A 312 2.85 -33.03 -13.84
N ASN A 313 3.70 -32.38 -13.04
CA ASN A 313 4.13 -32.86 -11.72
C ASN A 313 3.43 -32.15 -10.54
N ARG A 314 2.34 -31.41 -10.81
CA ARG A 314 1.60 -30.62 -9.82
C ARG A 314 0.30 -31.29 -9.39
#